data_AF-A0A4V0YHP8-F1
#
_entry.id   AF-A0A4V0YHP8-F1
#
_cell.length_a   1.000
_cell.length_b   1.000
_cell.length_c   1.000
_cell.angle_alpha   90.00
_cell.angle_beta   90.00
_cell.angle_gamma   90.00
#
_symmetry.space_group_name_H-M   'P 1'
#
loop_
_entity.id
_entity.type
_entity.pdbx_description
1 polymer ?
#
loop_
_entity_poly.entity_id
_entity_poly.type
_entity_poly.pdbx_seq_one_letter_code
_entity_poly.pdbx_strand_id
1 'polypeptide(L)'
;MLSRTTKSWIGVTLLLCASPAAAQGSLQGTSLLGKPMITQPTRNVGVASVALLERAAADAKADFEKNMTVDTATWYGRILFYQGYSKESAAVYDRALARFPNSPKLLRHRAHRHFSLREFDKSIEVGLKAAALYEGKPLEREKPGPDYFPGDPDVVQYYLYYHLGGAYFARHDYDNAARWFAKSAEAAMFTKDMEARTANTYWEYLSLARGGRMREAQALLDSYDLTLFEVHPAGGSDTYFDGIQLFKGHRDPNSFFSDKDGGRAFATADGVAASTAYSMANYYILRGEPEKAKPWLLRSISVDSWGFFARIQAEADWLLLFPNERP
;
A
#
# COMPACT_ATOMS: atom_id res chain seq x y z
N MET A 1 -42.39 -69.02 9.14
CA MET A 1 -41.75 -68.13 10.13
C MET A 1 -40.54 -67.49 9.46
N LEU A 2 -40.65 -66.17 9.19
CA LEU A 2 -39.69 -65.18 8.66
C LEU A 2 -38.45 -65.63 7.86
N SER A 3 -38.50 -65.37 6.55
CA SER A 3 -37.34 -65.15 5.67
C SER A 3 -36.97 -63.65 5.70
N ARG A 4 -35.74 -63.33 6.10
CA ARG A 4 -35.19 -61.95 6.14
C ARG A 4 -34.55 -61.62 4.80
N THR A 5 -35.14 -60.67 4.06
CA THR A 5 -34.52 -60.03 2.91
C THR A 5 -33.83 -58.74 3.34
N THR A 6 -32.51 -58.69 3.20
CA THR A 6 -31.68 -57.48 3.40
C THR A 6 -31.69 -56.64 2.13
N LYS A 7 -32.25 -55.43 2.19
CA LYS A 7 -32.12 -54.42 1.13
C LYS A 7 -30.82 -53.64 1.34
N SER A 8 -29.83 -53.85 0.47
CA SER A 8 -28.68 -52.94 0.34
C SER A 8 -29.13 -51.65 -0.34
N TRP A 9 -28.94 -50.52 0.33
CA TRP A 9 -29.06 -49.19 -0.26
C TRP A 9 -27.70 -48.81 -0.84
N ILE A 10 -27.65 -48.67 -2.17
CA ILE A 10 -26.50 -48.08 -2.87
C ILE A 10 -26.55 -46.57 -2.63
N GLY A 11 -25.67 -46.05 -1.78
CA GLY A 11 -25.47 -44.62 -1.62
C GLY A 11 -24.79 -44.07 -2.88
N VAL A 12 -25.48 -43.20 -3.62
CA VAL A 12 -24.88 -42.39 -4.66
C VAL A 12 -24.11 -41.26 -3.98
N THR A 13 -22.78 -41.40 -3.92
CA THR A 13 -21.90 -40.32 -3.49
C THR A 13 -21.90 -39.25 -4.58
N LEU A 14 -22.60 -38.14 -4.38
CA LEU A 14 -22.39 -36.92 -5.16
C LEU A 14 -20.98 -36.41 -4.85
N LEU A 15 -20.02 -36.72 -5.74
CA LEU A 15 -18.79 -35.94 -5.81
C LEU A 15 -19.17 -34.54 -6.29
N LEU A 16 -19.22 -33.60 -5.36
CA LEU A 16 -19.12 -32.17 -5.65
C LEU A 16 -17.74 -31.94 -6.30
N CYS A 17 -17.71 -31.90 -7.63
CA CYS A 17 -16.57 -31.37 -8.36
C CYS A 17 -16.43 -29.89 -7.97
N ALA A 18 -15.44 -29.59 -7.13
CA ALA A 18 -14.97 -28.22 -6.92
C ALA A 18 -14.62 -27.63 -8.30
N SER A 19 -15.21 -26.48 -8.62
CA SER A 19 -14.96 -25.80 -9.88
C SER A 19 -13.47 -25.41 -9.99
N PRO A 20 -12.78 -25.65 -11.12
CA PRO A 20 -11.35 -25.37 -11.29
C PRO A 20 -11.02 -23.86 -11.37
N ALA A 21 -11.99 -22.99 -11.12
CA ALA A 21 -11.83 -21.53 -11.17
C ALA A 21 -10.94 -20.97 -10.03
N ALA A 22 -10.68 -21.73 -8.97
CA ALA A 22 -9.83 -21.30 -7.87
C ALA A 22 -8.31 -21.34 -8.19
N ALA A 23 -7.91 -21.88 -9.34
CA ALA A 23 -6.49 -22.05 -9.71
C ALA A 23 -5.94 -20.95 -10.63
N GLN A 24 -6.77 -20.01 -11.11
CA GLN A 24 -6.33 -18.91 -11.97
C GLN A 24 -6.32 -17.59 -11.19
N GLY A 25 -5.18 -16.90 -11.19
CA GLY A 25 -5.03 -15.61 -10.51
C GLY A 25 -6.03 -14.55 -11.00
N SER A 26 -6.39 -13.60 -10.13
CA SER A 26 -7.33 -12.53 -10.43
C SER A 26 -6.63 -11.33 -11.09
N LEU A 27 -7.14 -10.86 -12.24
CA LEU A 27 -6.66 -9.64 -12.89
C LEU A 27 -7.15 -8.40 -12.16
N GLN A 28 -6.20 -7.66 -11.58
CA GLN A 28 -6.43 -6.46 -10.80
C GLN A 28 -6.39 -5.19 -11.65
N GLY A 29 -5.64 -5.21 -12.75
CA GLY A 29 -5.50 -4.09 -13.67
C GLY A 29 -4.23 -4.22 -14.50
N THR A 30 -3.73 -3.09 -14.98
CA THR A 30 -2.49 -3.01 -15.76
C THR A 30 -1.57 -1.99 -15.10
N SER A 31 -0.27 -2.30 -15.00
CA SER A 31 0.73 -1.33 -14.54
C SER A 31 0.85 -0.18 -15.54
N LEU A 32 1.54 0.90 -15.17
CA LEU A 32 1.78 2.02 -16.10
C LEU A 32 2.57 1.59 -17.35
N LEU A 33 3.27 0.46 -17.26
CA LEU A 33 4.14 -0.09 -18.29
C LEU A 33 3.45 -1.22 -19.10
N GLY A 34 2.14 -1.37 -18.97
CA GLY A 34 1.36 -2.34 -19.75
C GLY A 34 1.41 -3.78 -19.23
N LYS A 35 2.07 -4.07 -18.10
CA LYS A 35 2.13 -5.42 -17.53
C LYS A 35 0.84 -5.73 -16.75
N PRO A 36 0.22 -6.91 -16.94
CA PRO A 36 -0.96 -7.27 -16.17
C PRO A 36 -0.62 -7.42 -14.68
N MET A 37 -1.43 -6.82 -13.82
CA MET A 37 -1.32 -6.97 -12.36
C MET A 37 -2.22 -8.13 -11.94
N ILE A 38 -1.63 -9.30 -11.69
CA ILE A 38 -2.33 -10.52 -11.28
C ILE A 38 -2.12 -10.77 -9.79
N THR A 39 -3.19 -11.10 -9.08
CA THR A 39 -3.13 -11.59 -7.69
C THR A 39 -3.34 -13.09 -7.68
N GLN A 40 -2.38 -13.82 -7.11
CA GLN A 40 -2.48 -15.27 -6.95
C GLN A 40 -3.15 -15.62 -5.62
N PRO A 41 -4.03 -16.64 -5.56
CA PRO A 41 -4.72 -17.02 -4.32
C PRO A 41 -3.79 -17.41 -3.17
N THR A 42 -2.63 -17.99 -3.48
CA THR A 42 -1.62 -18.41 -2.49
C THR A 42 -0.69 -17.28 -2.06
N ARG A 43 -0.87 -16.06 -2.58
CA ARG A 43 0.05 -14.96 -2.33
C ARG A 43 -0.09 -14.44 -0.91
N ASN A 44 1.04 -14.29 -0.24
CA ASN A 44 1.14 -13.68 1.09
C ASN A 44 2.07 -12.46 1.02
N VAL A 45 1.60 -11.29 1.45
CA VAL A 45 2.43 -10.06 1.55
C VAL A 45 2.99 -9.87 2.97
N GLY A 46 3.16 -10.96 3.71
CA GLY A 46 3.77 -10.99 5.04
C GLY A 46 2.85 -10.57 6.19
N VAL A 47 1.54 -10.43 5.94
CA VAL A 47 0.58 -9.91 6.94
C VAL A 47 0.10 -10.99 7.91
N ALA A 48 -0.18 -12.18 7.39
CA ALA A 48 -0.63 -13.34 8.14
C ALA A 48 -0.57 -14.58 7.24
N SER A 49 -0.82 -15.77 7.78
CA SER A 49 -0.97 -16.96 6.93
C SER A 49 -2.15 -16.79 5.95
N VAL A 50 -2.04 -17.41 4.77
CA VAL A 50 -3.10 -17.38 3.75
C VAL A 50 -4.44 -17.83 4.35
N ALA A 51 -4.44 -18.93 5.10
CA ALA A 51 -5.64 -19.45 5.76
C ALA A 51 -6.27 -18.46 6.76
N LEU A 52 -5.47 -17.66 7.47
CA LEU A 52 -5.98 -16.65 8.40
C LEU A 52 -6.60 -15.47 7.64
N LEU A 53 -5.98 -15.04 6.54
CA LEU A 53 -6.53 -13.98 5.67
C LEU A 53 -7.82 -14.41 4.98
N GLU A 54 -7.90 -15.67 4.50
CA GLU A 54 -9.11 -16.24 3.91
C GLU A 54 -10.27 -16.29 4.90
N ARG A 55 -9.99 -16.75 6.14
CA ARG A 55 -10.99 -16.73 7.23
C ARG A 55 -11.45 -15.31 7.52
N ALA A 56 -10.51 -14.38 7.70
CA ALA A 56 -10.84 -12.98 7.97
C ALA A 56 -11.68 -12.36 6.85
N ALA A 57 -11.42 -12.72 5.58
CA ALA A 57 -12.17 -12.25 4.43
C ALA A 57 -13.59 -12.81 4.40
N ALA A 58 -13.75 -14.09 4.72
CA ALA A 58 -15.06 -14.74 4.79
C ALA A 58 -15.94 -14.13 5.90
N ASP A 59 -15.37 -13.95 7.09
CA ASP A 59 -16.07 -13.34 8.23
C ASP A 59 -16.45 -11.88 7.92
N ALA A 60 -15.50 -11.09 7.40
CA ALA A 60 -15.75 -9.69 7.04
C ALA A 60 -16.81 -9.54 5.93
N LYS A 61 -16.82 -10.45 4.95
CA LYS A 61 -17.86 -10.49 3.91
C LYS A 61 -19.23 -10.78 4.51
N ALA A 62 -19.33 -11.79 5.38
CA ALA A 62 -20.58 -12.16 6.03
C ALA A 62 -21.15 -10.99 6.85
N ASP A 63 -20.31 -10.29 7.61
CA ASP A 63 -20.71 -9.12 8.39
C ASP A 63 -21.17 -7.95 7.51
N PHE A 64 -20.44 -7.67 6.42
CA PHE A 64 -20.81 -6.65 5.44
C PHE A 64 -22.14 -6.95 4.75
N GLU A 65 -22.39 -8.20 4.37
CA GLU A 65 -23.62 -8.64 3.72
C GLU A 65 -24.82 -8.65 4.68
N LYS A 66 -24.62 -9.09 5.92
CA LYS A 66 -25.64 -9.10 6.97
C LYS A 66 -26.02 -7.69 7.41
N ASN A 67 -25.03 -6.81 7.61
CA ASN A 67 -25.26 -5.43 8.02
C ASN A 67 -24.19 -4.48 7.45
N MET A 68 -24.52 -3.89 6.31
CA MET A 68 -23.65 -2.90 5.67
C MET A 68 -23.63 -1.59 6.46
N THR A 69 -22.46 -1.30 7.03
CA THR A 69 -22.11 -0.05 7.71
C THR A 69 -20.79 0.49 7.14
N VAL A 70 -20.41 1.71 7.51
CA VAL A 70 -19.10 2.26 7.14
C VAL A 70 -17.96 1.37 7.65
N ASP A 71 -18.04 0.85 8.87
CA ASP A 71 -16.97 0.04 9.45
C ASP A 71 -16.91 -1.38 8.88
N THR A 72 -18.06 -2.03 8.63
CA THR A 72 -18.05 -3.38 8.01
C THR A 72 -17.55 -3.32 6.56
N ALA A 73 -17.89 -2.27 5.82
CA ALA A 73 -17.34 -2.02 4.49
C ALA A 73 -15.84 -1.72 4.54
N THR A 74 -15.41 -0.87 5.48
CA THR A 74 -14.00 -0.53 5.71
C THR A 74 -13.17 -1.77 6.00
N TRP A 75 -13.63 -2.60 6.92
CA TRP A 75 -12.93 -3.82 7.30
C TRP A 75 -12.82 -4.82 6.15
N TYR A 76 -13.95 -5.11 5.47
CA TYR A 76 -13.95 -6.06 4.37
C TYR A 76 -13.04 -5.61 3.22
N GLY A 77 -13.11 -4.33 2.85
CA GLY A 77 -12.24 -3.76 1.83
C GLY A 77 -10.75 -3.79 2.22
N ARG A 78 -10.40 -3.55 3.50
CA ARG A 78 -9.01 -3.67 4.00
C ARG A 78 -8.49 -5.11 3.87
N ILE A 79 -9.27 -6.11 4.29
CA ILE A 79 -8.84 -7.51 4.24
C ILE A 79 -8.64 -8.01 2.81
N LEU A 80 -9.50 -7.60 1.87
CA LEU A 80 -9.27 -7.88 0.45
C LEU A 80 -7.96 -7.24 -0.04
N PHE A 81 -7.63 -6.02 0.43
CA PHE A 81 -6.36 -5.38 0.08
C PHE A 81 -5.14 -6.18 0.52
N TYR A 82 -5.18 -6.69 1.76
CA TYR A 82 -4.05 -7.35 2.38
C TYR A 82 -3.70 -8.65 1.63
N GLN A 83 -4.64 -9.18 0.85
CA GLN A 83 -4.45 -10.31 -0.04
C GLN A 83 -4.08 -9.90 -1.49
N GLY A 84 -4.02 -8.61 -1.79
CA GLY A 84 -3.74 -8.08 -3.13
C GLY A 84 -4.98 -7.89 -4.02
N TYR A 85 -6.19 -8.10 -3.53
CA TYR A 85 -7.43 -7.92 -4.30
C TYR A 85 -7.89 -6.45 -4.31
N SER A 86 -7.08 -5.57 -4.91
CA SER A 86 -7.34 -4.13 -4.98
C SER A 86 -8.62 -3.78 -5.74
N LYS A 87 -8.91 -4.49 -6.83
CA LYS A 87 -10.11 -4.26 -7.68
C LYS A 87 -11.39 -4.69 -6.96
N GLU A 88 -11.37 -5.86 -6.34
CA GLU A 88 -12.49 -6.37 -5.55
C GLU A 88 -12.73 -5.49 -4.32
N SER A 89 -11.66 -5.04 -3.67
CA SER A 89 -11.75 -4.08 -2.57
C SER A 89 -12.36 -2.73 -3.02
N ALA A 90 -11.99 -2.23 -4.20
CA ALA A 90 -12.62 -1.04 -4.77
C ALA A 90 -14.14 -1.21 -4.94
N ALA A 91 -14.57 -2.38 -5.41
CA ALA A 91 -16.00 -2.69 -5.58
C ALA A 91 -16.77 -2.72 -4.25
N VAL A 92 -16.14 -3.16 -3.15
CA VAL A 92 -16.75 -3.08 -1.80
C VAL A 92 -17.02 -1.62 -1.43
N TYR A 93 -16.04 -0.73 -1.64
CA TYR A 93 -16.20 0.69 -1.35
C TYR A 93 -17.19 1.37 -2.27
N ASP A 94 -17.24 1.02 -3.56
CA ASP A 94 -18.22 1.56 -4.50
C ASP A 94 -19.66 1.20 -4.05
N ARG A 95 -19.89 -0.06 -3.64
CA ARG A 95 -21.18 -0.49 -3.09
C ARG A 95 -21.54 0.24 -1.80
N ALA A 96 -20.58 0.44 -0.90
CA ALA A 96 -20.82 1.15 0.35
C ALA A 96 -21.05 2.66 0.15
N LEU A 97 -20.33 3.30 -0.79
CA LEU A 97 -20.49 4.71 -1.14
C LEU A 97 -21.83 5.00 -1.81
N ALA A 98 -22.45 4.03 -2.50
CA ALA A 98 -23.83 4.18 -2.97
C ALA A 98 -24.83 4.41 -1.82
N ARG A 99 -24.56 3.85 -0.63
CA ARG A 99 -25.37 4.04 0.58
C ARG A 99 -24.90 5.20 1.46
N PHE A 100 -23.58 5.42 1.52
CA PHE A 100 -22.95 6.42 2.38
C PHE A 100 -22.07 7.38 1.55
N PRO A 101 -22.64 8.17 0.63
CA PRO A 101 -21.91 8.90 -0.43
C PRO A 101 -20.95 9.98 0.08
N ASN A 102 -21.14 10.44 1.31
CA ASN A 102 -20.33 11.47 1.97
C ASN A 102 -19.55 10.92 3.16
N SER A 103 -19.29 9.61 3.23
CA SER A 103 -18.40 9.05 4.23
C SER A 103 -16.94 9.32 3.84
N PRO A 104 -16.22 10.23 4.53
CA PRO A 104 -14.83 10.51 4.17
C PRO A 104 -13.91 9.32 4.46
N LYS A 105 -14.26 8.46 5.43
CA LYS A 105 -13.58 7.19 5.70
C LYS A 105 -13.68 6.22 4.53
N LEU A 106 -14.84 6.09 3.88
CA LEU A 106 -14.94 5.22 2.70
C LEU A 106 -14.23 5.84 1.49
N LEU A 107 -14.36 7.16 1.30
CA LEU A 107 -13.70 7.87 0.22
C LEU A 107 -12.16 7.75 0.30
N ARG A 108 -11.56 7.84 1.50
CA ARG A 108 -10.09 7.70 1.64
C ARG A 108 -9.59 6.32 1.22
N HIS A 109 -10.33 5.26 1.58
CA HIS A 109 -9.97 3.90 1.17
C HIS A 109 -10.16 3.72 -0.33
N ARG A 110 -11.23 4.27 -0.90
CA ARG A 110 -11.49 4.24 -2.34
C ARG A 110 -10.43 4.98 -3.15
N ALA A 111 -9.98 6.14 -2.68
CA ALA A 111 -8.87 6.90 -3.25
C ALA A 111 -7.59 6.03 -3.26
N HIS A 112 -7.25 5.40 -2.15
CA HIS A 112 -6.11 4.48 -2.10
C HIS A 112 -6.23 3.31 -3.10
N ARG A 113 -7.45 2.79 -3.36
CA ARG A 113 -7.63 1.79 -4.42
C ARG A 113 -7.30 2.32 -5.80
N HIS A 114 -7.78 3.52 -6.13
CA HIS A 114 -7.43 4.18 -7.39
C HIS A 114 -5.91 4.33 -7.52
N PHE A 115 -5.22 4.78 -6.47
CA PHE A 115 -3.76 4.85 -6.46
C PHE A 115 -3.09 3.50 -6.75
N SER A 116 -3.50 2.44 -6.03
CA SER A 116 -2.96 1.08 -6.22
C SER A 116 -3.22 0.54 -7.63
N LEU A 117 -4.33 0.93 -8.25
CA LEU A 117 -4.75 0.57 -9.60
C LEU A 117 -4.19 1.50 -10.69
N ARG A 118 -3.25 2.39 -10.36
CA ARG A 118 -2.61 3.36 -11.28
C ARG A 118 -3.58 4.41 -11.84
N GLU A 119 -4.74 4.60 -11.20
CA GLU A 119 -5.74 5.61 -11.56
C GLU A 119 -5.50 6.91 -10.77
N PHE A 120 -4.33 7.52 -10.92
CA PHE A 120 -3.88 8.60 -10.03
C PHE A 120 -4.80 9.83 -10.04
N ASP A 121 -5.32 10.24 -11.19
CA ASP A 121 -6.25 11.39 -11.27
C ASP A 121 -7.53 11.13 -10.46
N LYS A 122 -8.10 9.92 -10.56
CA LYS A 122 -9.25 9.52 -9.76
C LYS A 122 -8.91 9.42 -8.28
N SER A 123 -7.70 8.96 -7.95
CA SER A 123 -7.22 8.94 -6.56
C SER A 123 -7.17 10.34 -5.97
N ILE A 124 -6.64 11.30 -6.73
CA ILE A 124 -6.57 12.70 -6.32
C ILE A 124 -7.98 13.27 -6.15
N GLU A 125 -8.86 13.13 -7.14
CA GLU A 125 -10.23 13.64 -7.09
C GLU A 125 -11.00 13.12 -5.85
N VAL A 126 -11.03 11.81 -5.67
CA VAL A 126 -11.73 11.17 -4.55
C VAL A 126 -11.08 11.51 -3.21
N GLY A 127 -9.75 11.57 -3.15
CA GLY A 127 -9.01 11.93 -1.95
C GLY A 127 -9.25 13.39 -1.54
N LEU A 128 -9.28 14.32 -2.49
CA LEU A 128 -9.58 15.73 -2.22
C LEU A 128 -11.00 15.90 -1.66
N LYS A 129 -11.98 15.15 -2.20
CA LYS A 129 -13.35 15.12 -1.65
C LYS A 129 -13.36 14.62 -0.19
N ALA A 130 -12.61 13.55 0.11
CA ALA A 130 -12.47 13.04 1.47
C ALA A 130 -11.81 14.07 2.41
N ALA A 131 -10.77 14.76 1.93
CA ALA A 131 -10.02 15.75 2.70
C ALA A 131 -10.90 16.95 3.08
N ALA A 132 -11.70 17.46 2.14
CA ALA A 132 -12.66 18.52 2.41
C ALA A 132 -13.70 18.12 3.48
N LEU A 133 -14.18 16.88 3.44
CA LEU A 133 -15.14 16.36 4.42
C LEU A 133 -14.54 16.12 5.82
N TYR A 134 -13.21 16.03 5.94
CA TYR A 134 -12.48 15.95 7.21
C TYR A 134 -11.98 17.31 7.72
N GLU A 135 -12.13 18.38 6.95
CA GLU A 135 -11.68 19.71 7.37
C GLU A 135 -12.36 20.15 8.67
N GLY A 136 -11.55 20.63 9.63
CA GLY A 136 -12.02 21.04 10.96
C GLY A 136 -12.51 19.90 11.87
N LYS A 137 -12.42 18.63 11.45
CA LYS A 137 -12.86 17.48 12.25
C LYS A 137 -11.72 16.91 13.10
N PRO A 138 -12.03 16.33 14.28
CA PRO A 138 -11.05 15.61 15.06
C PRO A 138 -10.50 14.39 14.27
N LEU A 139 -9.29 13.98 14.62
CA LEU A 139 -8.68 12.77 14.05
C LEU A 139 -9.56 11.55 14.34
N GLU A 140 -9.87 10.79 13.30
CA GLU A 140 -10.65 9.55 13.40
C GLU A 140 -9.69 8.36 13.43
N ARG A 141 -10.02 7.34 14.23
CA ARG A 141 -9.28 6.07 14.27
C ARG A 141 -10.06 4.98 13.54
N GLU A 142 -9.33 4.10 12.88
CA GLU A 142 -9.89 2.88 12.31
C GLU A 142 -10.42 1.97 13.41
N LYS A 143 -11.55 1.31 13.12
CA LYS A 143 -12.05 0.29 14.03
C LYS A 143 -11.15 -0.95 13.88
N PRO A 144 -10.65 -1.52 14.99
CA PRO A 144 -10.00 -2.83 14.95
C PRO A 144 -10.93 -3.89 14.33
N GLY A 145 -10.32 -4.84 13.65
CA GLY A 145 -10.90 -6.12 13.27
C GLY A 145 -11.20 -7.04 14.46
N PRO A 146 -11.54 -8.31 14.20
CA PRO A 146 -11.87 -9.29 15.23
C PRO A 146 -10.64 -9.64 16.09
N ASP A 147 -10.84 -10.13 17.32
CA ASP A 147 -9.75 -10.43 18.27
C ASP A 147 -8.64 -11.34 17.71
N TYR A 148 -8.99 -12.26 16.81
CA TYR A 148 -8.03 -13.18 16.18
C TYR A 148 -7.20 -12.51 15.06
N PHE A 149 -7.61 -11.33 14.62
CA PHE A 149 -6.96 -10.50 13.60
C PHE A 149 -7.35 -9.01 13.81
N PRO A 150 -6.89 -8.39 14.91
CA PRO A 150 -7.44 -7.11 15.38
C PRO A 150 -7.07 -5.94 14.47
N GLY A 151 -6.00 -6.04 13.67
CA GLY A 151 -5.51 -4.94 12.83
C GLY A 151 -5.15 -3.67 13.63
N ASP A 152 -4.47 -2.73 12.98
CA ASP A 152 -4.09 -1.49 13.65
C ASP A 152 -5.22 -0.45 13.60
N PRO A 153 -5.51 0.24 14.73
CA PRO A 153 -6.52 1.28 14.79
C PRO A 153 -6.02 2.59 14.18
N ASP A 154 -5.47 2.56 12.98
CA ASP A 154 -4.83 3.67 12.25
C ASP A 154 -5.54 5.03 12.30
N VAL A 155 -4.79 6.15 12.23
CA VAL A 155 -5.41 7.47 12.00
C VAL A 155 -5.86 7.58 10.54
N VAL A 156 -7.15 7.81 10.34
CA VAL A 156 -7.75 7.84 9.01
C VAL A 156 -7.18 8.98 8.15
N GLN A 157 -7.10 10.18 8.72
CA GLN A 157 -6.61 11.38 8.04
C GLN A 157 -5.13 11.30 7.66
N TYR A 158 -4.29 10.70 8.51
CA TYR A 158 -2.88 10.44 8.19
C TYR A 158 -2.76 9.70 6.87
N TYR A 159 -3.41 8.53 6.77
CA TYR A 159 -3.33 7.74 5.54
C TYR A 159 -4.03 8.42 4.38
N LEU A 160 -5.11 9.16 4.59
CA LEU A 160 -5.72 9.95 3.51
C LEU A 160 -4.70 10.92 2.88
N TYR A 161 -4.01 11.71 3.70
CA TYR A 161 -3.06 12.71 3.22
C TYR A 161 -1.79 12.08 2.65
N TYR A 162 -1.30 11.00 3.28
CA TYR A 162 -0.15 10.22 2.79
C TYR A 162 -0.38 9.68 1.36
N HIS A 163 -1.54 9.07 1.11
CA HIS A 163 -1.87 8.52 -0.21
C HIS A 163 -2.19 9.63 -1.24
N LEU A 164 -2.74 10.77 -0.80
CA LEU A 164 -2.86 11.95 -1.67
C LEU A 164 -1.49 12.44 -2.12
N GLY A 165 -0.54 12.59 -1.19
CA GLY A 165 0.85 12.94 -1.50
C GLY A 165 1.46 11.96 -2.50
N GLY A 166 1.29 10.66 -2.28
CA GLY A 166 1.73 9.61 -3.20
C GLY A 166 1.12 9.72 -4.60
N ALA A 167 -0.17 10.02 -4.72
CA ALA A 167 -0.83 10.16 -6.02
C ALA A 167 -0.34 11.39 -6.79
N TYR A 168 -0.13 12.53 -6.13
CA TYR A 168 0.49 13.71 -6.74
C TYR A 168 1.95 13.46 -7.14
N PHE A 169 2.71 12.74 -6.31
CA PHE A 169 4.09 12.35 -6.62
C PHE A 169 4.15 11.50 -7.89
N ALA A 170 3.24 10.53 -8.05
CA ALA A 170 3.15 9.68 -9.23
C ALA A 170 2.77 10.45 -10.51
N ARG A 171 2.17 11.64 -10.35
CA ARG A 171 1.88 12.59 -11.43
C ARG A 171 3.00 13.61 -11.65
N HIS A 172 4.09 13.50 -10.90
CA HIS A 172 5.23 14.42 -10.88
C HIS A 172 4.84 15.86 -10.52
N ASP A 173 3.69 16.04 -9.84
CA ASP A 173 3.27 17.31 -9.25
C ASP A 173 3.83 17.39 -7.82
N TYR A 174 5.13 17.67 -7.77
CA TYR A 174 5.92 17.59 -6.55
C TYR A 174 5.54 18.64 -5.51
N ASP A 175 5.08 19.82 -5.93
CA ASP A 175 4.63 20.87 -5.01
C ASP A 175 3.36 20.44 -4.26
N ASN A 176 2.39 19.85 -4.97
CA ASN A 176 1.22 19.28 -4.32
C ASN A 176 1.57 18.06 -3.48
N ALA A 177 2.47 17.19 -3.96
CA ALA A 177 2.94 16.04 -3.19
C ALA A 177 3.54 16.48 -1.85
N ALA A 178 4.47 17.44 -1.86
CA ALA A 178 5.09 17.99 -0.65
C ALA A 178 4.04 18.57 0.30
N ARG A 179 3.08 19.34 -0.21
CA ARG A 179 1.98 19.91 0.60
C ARG A 179 1.15 18.83 1.30
N TRP A 180 0.82 17.73 0.62
CA TRP A 180 0.02 16.67 1.21
C TRP A 180 0.81 15.76 2.15
N PHE A 181 2.10 15.52 1.89
CA PHE A 181 2.96 14.84 2.85
C PHE A 181 3.21 15.67 4.11
N ALA A 182 3.39 16.99 4.00
CA ALA A 182 3.47 17.88 5.16
C ALA A 182 2.17 17.80 6.02
N LYS A 183 1.00 17.85 5.37
CA LYS A 183 -0.29 17.69 6.06
C LYS A 183 -0.46 16.30 6.69
N SER A 184 0.08 15.27 6.05
CA SER A 184 0.18 13.92 6.62
C SER A 184 1.09 13.90 7.85
N ALA A 185 2.22 14.60 7.82
CA ALA A 185 3.16 14.71 8.94
C ALA A 185 2.51 15.41 10.13
N GLU A 186 1.74 16.48 9.92
CA GLU A 186 0.95 17.13 10.98
C GLU A 186 -0.02 16.14 11.66
N ALA A 187 -0.73 15.31 10.89
CA ALA A 187 -1.59 14.27 11.45
C ALA A 187 -0.77 13.19 12.19
N ALA A 188 0.42 12.85 11.69
CA ALA A 188 1.35 11.89 12.28
C ALA A 188 1.91 12.36 13.64
N MET A 189 2.06 13.67 13.87
CA MET A 189 2.56 14.20 15.15
C MET A 189 1.67 13.82 16.34
N PHE A 190 0.38 13.60 16.09
CA PHE A 190 -0.58 13.14 17.09
C PHE A 190 -0.66 11.61 17.19
N THR A 191 0.16 10.92 16.41
CA THR A 191 0.37 9.48 16.50
C THR A 191 1.65 9.21 17.28
N LYS A 192 1.67 8.16 18.09
CA LYS A 192 2.90 7.65 18.72
C LYS A 192 3.69 6.74 17.75
N ASP A 193 3.44 6.87 16.46
CA ASP A 193 3.97 5.99 15.42
C ASP A 193 5.20 6.65 14.78
N MET A 194 6.38 6.21 15.22
CA MET A 194 7.65 6.73 14.73
C MET A 194 7.95 6.22 13.32
N GLU A 195 7.49 5.03 12.93
CA GLU A 195 7.62 4.52 11.55
C GLU A 195 6.84 5.40 10.58
N ALA A 196 5.61 5.78 10.94
CA ALA A 196 4.78 6.70 10.16
C ALA A 196 5.41 8.10 9.98
N ARG A 197 6.07 8.63 11.02
CA ARG A 197 6.81 9.90 10.96
C ARG A 197 8.03 9.79 10.04
N THR A 198 8.78 8.69 10.12
CA THR A 198 9.93 8.40 9.25
C THR A 198 9.52 8.29 7.79
N ALA A 199 8.47 7.53 7.50
CA ALA A 199 7.94 7.38 6.14
C ALA A 199 7.49 8.73 5.55
N ASN A 200 6.76 9.54 6.32
CA ASN A 200 6.36 10.89 5.88
C ASN A 200 7.58 11.77 5.56
N THR A 201 8.56 11.81 6.46
CA THR A 201 9.77 12.62 6.27
C THR A 201 10.49 12.24 4.97
N TYR A 202 10.63 10.94 4.71
CA TYR A 202 11.23 10.43 3.48
C TYR A 202 10.50 10.91 2.22
N TRP A 203 9.17 10.77 2.17
CA TRP A 203 8.39 11.14 0.99
C TRP A 203 8.23 12.65 0.81
N GLU A 204 8.11 13.40 1.90
CA GLU A 204 8.12 14.87 1.86
C GLU A 204 9.46 15.39 1.37
N TYR A 205 10.58 14.85 1.88
CA TYR A 205 11.92 15.16 1.39
C TYR A 205 12.04 14.94 -0.11
N LEU A 206 11.66 13.75 -0.60
CA LEU A 206 11.72 13.45 -2.02
C LEU A 206 10.85 14.41 -2.84
N SER A 207 9.65 14.74 -2.35
CA SER A 207 8.76 15.68 -3.02
C SER A 207 9.40 17.07 -3.13
N LEU A 208 9.91 17.62 -2.03
CA LEU A 208 10.60 18.92 -2.02
C LEU A 208 11.84 18.91 -2.92
N ALA A 209 12.67 17.87 -2.82
CA ALA A 209 13.92 17.76 -3.56
C ALA A 209 13.66 17.61 -5.08
N ARG A 210 12.72 16.75 -5.48
CA ARG A 210 12.34 16.54 -6.88
C ARG A 210 11.61 17.76 -7.47
N GLY A 211 10.92 18.55 -6.63
CA GLY A 211 10.35 19.85 -7.00
C GLY A 211 11.35 21.00 -7.05
N GLY A 212 12.66 20.75 -6.84
CA GLY A 212 13.70 21.78 -6.90
C GLY A 212 13.81 22.65 -5.64
N ARG A 213 13.06 22.34 -4.58
CA ARG A 213 13.04 23.08 -3.30
C ARG A 213 14.09 22.53 -2.31
N MET A 214 15.33 22.42 -2.78
CA MET A 214 16.40 21.70 -2.06
C MET A 214 16.72 22.30 -0.68
N ARG A 215 16.60 23.62 -0.51
CA ARG A 215 16.82 24.27 0.80
C ARG A 215 15.82 23.78 1.86
N GLU A 216 14.55 23.64 1.48
CA GLU A 216 13.50 23.16 2.37
C GLU A 216 13.63 21.65 2.61
N ALA A 217 13.96 20.90 1.55
CA ALA A 217 14.26 19.48 1.66
C ALA A 217 15.40 19.20 2.65
N GLN A 218 16.49 19.98 2.58
CA GLN A 218 17.62 19.83 3.51
C GLN A 218 17.23 20.20 4.94
N ALA A 219 16.50 21.30 5.14
CA ALA A 219 16.02 21.70 6.46
C ALA A 219 15.15 20.61 7.11
N LEU A 220 14.31 19.93 6.32
CA LEU A 220 13.52 18.78 6.78
C LEU A 220 14.43 17.64 7.27
N LEU A 221 15.46 17.26 6.50
CA LEU A 221 16.40 16.21 6.92
C LEU A 221 17.25 16.60 8.13
N ASP A 222 17.62 17.87 8.24
CA ASP A 222 18.38 18.41 9.38
C ASP A 222 17.56 18.34 10.67
N SER A 223 16.24 18.56 10.57
CA SER A 223 15.29 18.45 11.69
C SER A 223 14.96 17.00 12.09
N TYR A 224 15.29 16.02 11.25
CA TYR A 224 15.03 14.62 11.53
C TYR A 224 16.11 14.06 12.48
N ASP A 225 15.71 13.85 13.73
CA ASP A 225 16.57 13.49 14.87
C ASP A 225 16.33 12.08 15.43
N LEU A 226 15.35 11.35 14.90
CA LEU A 226 15.05 9.98 15.33
C LEU A 226 16.23 9.04 15.07
N THR A 227 16.46 8.13 16.00
CA THR A 227 17.38 7.01 15.85
C THR A 227 16.66 5.78 15.29
N LEU A 228 17.42 4.85 14.70
CA LEU A 228 16.85 3.58 14.23
C LEU A 228 16.18 2.80 15.35
N PHE A 229 16.69 2.90 16.59
CA PHE A 229 16.09 2.23 17.75
C PHE A 229 14.75 2.84 18.15
N GLU A 230 14.56 4.15 17.99
CA GLU A 230 13.26 4.79 18.25
C GLU A 230 12.24 4.47 17.17
N VAL A 231 12.67 4.42 15.90
CA VAL A 231 11.81 4.05 14.77
C VAL A 231 11.46 2.58 14.83
N HIS A 232 12.43 1.74 15.14
CA HIS A 232 12.29 0.29 15.11
C HIS A 232 12.90 -0.37 16.36
N PRO A 233 12.20 -0.31 17.52
CA PRO A 233 12.72 -0.81 18.79
C PRO A 233 12.99 -2.31 18.84
N ALA A 234 12.33 -3.09 17.97
CA ALA A 234 12.56 -4.53 17.83
C ALA A 234 13.93 -4.87 17.21
N GLY A 235 14.64 -3.86 16.68
CA GLY A 235 15.91 -4.03 15.97
C GLY A 235 15.74 -4.51 14.53
N GLY A 236 16.72 -4.25 13.67
CA GLY A 236 16.64 -4.56 12.23
C GLY A 236 16.91 -3.34 11.37
N SER A 237 16.28 -3.27 10.18
CA SER A 237 16.41 -2.16 9.25
C SER A 237 15.04 -1.58 8.90
N ASP A 238 14.98 -0.27 8.71
CA ASP A 238 13.82 0.39 8.12
C ASP A 238 14.20 1.07 6.80
N THR A 239 13.49 0.77 5.72
CA THR A 239 13.84 1.23 4.37
C THR A 239 13.74 2.73 4.19
N TYR A 240 12.82 3.38 4.92
CA TYR A 240 12.66 4.84 4.88
C TYR A 240 13.69 5.53 5.76
N PHE A 241 13.94 4.99 6.96
CA PHE A 241 15.04 5.44 7.81
C PHE A 241 16.37 5.39 7.06
N ASP A 242 16.69 4.23 6.49
CA ASP A 242 17.92 4.04 5.74
C ASP A 242 17.98 5.01 4.55
N GLY A 243 16.88 5.20 3.84
CA GLY A 243 16.77 6.18 2.75
C GLY A 243 17.08 7.61 3.20
N ILE A 244 16.54 8.04 4.35
CA ILE A 244 16.88 9.33 4.96
C ILE A 244 18.38 9.40 5.25
N GLN A 245 18.97 8.36 5.84
CA GLN A 245 20.40 8.33 6.11
C GLN A 245 21.26 8.36 4.84
N LEU A 246 20.81 7.75 3.74
CA LEU A 246 21.45 7.86 2.42
C LEU A 246 21.45 9.32 1.94
N PHE A 247 20.31 10.00 2.03
CA PHE A 247 20.19 11.39 1.58
C PHE A 247 20.92 12.39 2.50
N LYS A 248 21.07 12.08 3.79
CA LYS A 248 21.94 12.80 4.73
C LYS A 248 23.44 12.54 4.48
N GLY A 249 23.78 11.59 3.62
CA GLY A 249 25.18 11.18 3.38
C GLY A 249 25.79 10.30 4.48
N HIS A 250 24.98 9.81 5.40
CA HIS A 250 25.40 8.93 6.49
C HIS A 250 25.43 7.45 6.10
N ARG A 251 24.93 7.11 4.91
CA ARG A 251 24.96 5.74 4.36
C ARG A 251 25.61 5.71 2.99
N ASP A 252 26.53 4.76 2.80
CA ASP A 252 27.24 4.60 1.53
C ASP A 252 26.30 4.04 0.45
N PRO A 253 26.10 4.73 -0.69
CA PRO A 253 25.30 4.23 -1.81
C PRO A 253 25.73 2.83 -2.31
N ASN A 254 27.02 2.47 -2.20
CA ASN A 254 27.53 1.18 -2.68
C ASN A 254 27.06 -0.02 -1.85
N SER A 255 26.69 0.21 -0.59
CA SER A 255 26.21 -0.84 0.34
C SER A 255 24.75 -0.65 0.77
N PHE A 256 24.07 0.34 0.19
CA PHE A 256 22.72 0.73 0.58
C PHE A 256 21.66 -0.32 0.21
N PHE A 257 21.75 -0.90 -0.99
CA PHE A 257 20.74 -1.79 -1.51
C PHE A 257 20.61 -3.08 -0.67
N SER A 258 19.37 -3.51 -0.46
CA SER A 258 19.04 -4.77 0.21
C SER A 258 17.79 -5.38 -0.41
N ASP A 259 17.79 -6.70 -0.55
CA ASP A 259 16.64 -7.55 -0.91
C ASP A 259 16.32 -8.55 0.22
N LYS A 260 16.95 -8.40 1.38
CA LYS A 260 16.72 -9.28 2.52
C LYS A 260 15.35 -8.99 3.12
N ASP A 261 14.59 -10.06 3.35
CA ASP A 261 13.32 -9.98 4.04
C ASP A 261 13.52 -9.40 5.45
N GLY A 262 12.80 -8.31 5.76
CA GLY A 262 12.83 -7.68 7.07
C GLY A 262 11.94 -8.40 8.09
N GLY A 263 11.17 -9.41 7.68
CA GLY A 263 10.24 -10.16 8.54
C GLY A 263 9.01 -9.37 8.97
N ARG A 264 8.73 -8.22 8.35
CA ARG A 264 7.59 -7.34 8.71
C ARG A 264 6.44 -7.49 7.72
N ALA A 265 5.23 -7.22 8.21
CA ALA A 265 4.06 -7.10 7.35
C ALA A 265 4.31 -6.03 6.27
N PHE A 266 3.99 -6.36 5.01
CA PHE A 266 4.23 -5.49 3.86
C PHE A 266 5.70 -5.10 3.61
N ALA A 267 6.67 -5.75 4.28
CA ALA A 267 8.11 -5.59 4.05
C ALA A 267 8.80 -6.93 3.76
N THR A 268 8.16 -7.75 2.91
CA THR A 268 8.77 -8.95 2.33
C THR A 268 10.07 -8.59 1.61
N ALA A 269 10.88 -9.59 1.25
CA ALA A 269 12.07 -9.41 0.40
C ALA A 269 11.81 -8.47 -0.80
N ASP A 270 10.71 -8.70 -1.54
CA ASP A 270 10.26 -7.82 -2.63
C ASP A 270 10.04 -6.36 -2.20
N GLY A 271 9.44 -6.12 -1.04
CA GLY A 271 9.14 -4.78 -0.56
C GLY A 271 10.40 -4.02 -0.19
N VAL A 272 11.36 -4.71 0.43
CA VAL A 272 12.68 -4.18 0.75
C VAL A 272 13.47 -3.89 -0.52
N ALA A 273 13.49 -4.83 -1.47
CA ALA A 273 14.14 -4.67 -2.77
C ALA A 273 13.57 -3.47 -3.55
N ALA A 274 12.24 -3.35 -3.63
CA ALA A 274 11.59 -2.25 -4.34
C ALA A 274 11.92 -0.90 -3.70
N SER A 275 11.84 -0.81 -2.38
CA SER A 275 12.02 0.44 -1.63
C SER A 275 13.48 0.89 -1.63
N THR A 276 14.43 -0.01 -1.38
CA THR A 276 15.85 0.36 -1.40
C THR A 276 16.34 0.67 -2.82
N ALA A 277 15.89 -0.07 -3.84
CA ALA A 277 16.19 0.27 -5.22
C ALA A 277 15.62 1.65 -5.60
N TYR A 278 14.42 1.99 -5.15
CA TYR A 278 13.84 3.30 -5.47
C TYR A 278 14.55 4.47 -4.77
N SER A 279 15.03 4.29 -3.54
CA SER A 279 15.91 5.27 -2.88
C SER A 279 17.22 5.48 -3.66
N MET A 280 17.83 4.41 -4.17
CA MET A 280 19.01 4.49 -5.02
C MET A 280 18.73 5.20 -6.35
N ALA A 281 17.58 4.94 -6.97
CA ALA A 281 17.16 5.68 -8.16
C ALA A 281 17.08 7.18 -7.87
N ASN A 282 16.40 7.58 -6.80
CA ASN A 282 16.28 8.98 -6.41
C ASN A 282 17.63 9.62 -6.06
N TYR A 283 18.54 8.88 -5.41
CA TYR A 283 19.90 9.36 -5.15
C TYR A 283 20.62 9.81 -6.43
N TYR A 284 20.51 9.05 -7.52
CA TYR A 284 21.10 9.42 -8.80
C TYR A 284 20.29 10.49 -9.56
N ILE A 285 18.95 10.43 -9.51
CA ILE A 285 18.07 11.44 -10.13
C ILE A 285 18.36 12.84 -9.54
N LEU A 286 18.45 12.95 -8.22
CA LEU A 286 18.70 14.23 -7.53
C LEU A 286 20.10 14.80 -7.80
N ARG A 287 21.04 13.97 -8.28
CA ARG A 287 22.38 14.40 -8.71
C ARG A 287 22.45 14.76 -10.20
N GLY A 288 21.32 14.70 -10.92
CA GLY A 288 21.29 14.91 -12.37
C GLY A 288 21.91 13.76 -13.16
N GLU A 289 21.91 12.54 -12.60
CA GLU A 289 22.52 11.34 -13.22
C GLU A 289 21.46 10.27 -13.57
N PRO A 290 20.44 10.57 -14.40
CA PRO A 290 19.31 9.66 -14.63
C PRO A 290 19.74 8.31 -15.24
N GLU A 291 20.77 8.27 -16.08
CA GLU A 291 21.28 7.00 -16.63
C GLU A 291 21.81 6.05 -15.54
N LYS A 292 22.38 6.59 -14.45
CA LYS A 292 22.77 5.76 -13.30
C LYS A 292 21.57 5.33 -12.47
N ALA A 293 20.47 6.08 -12.50
CA ALA A 293 19.21 5.73 -11.84
C ALA A 293 18.45 4.60 -12.55
N LYS A 294 18.58 4.49 -13.88
CA LYS A 294 17.88 3.50 -14.73
C LYS A 294 17.91 2.05 -14.20
N PRO A 295 19.07 1.43 -13.89
CA PRO A 295 19.08 0.05 -13.37
C PRO A 295 18.38 -0.09 -12.01
N TRP A 296 18.32 0.97 -11.21
CA TRP A 296 17.64 0.97 -9.92
C TRP A 296 16.13 1.10 -10.06
N LEU A 297 15.66 1.94 -10.99
CA LEU A 297 14.24 1.99 -11.35
C LEU A 297 13.77 0.63 -11.88
N LEU A 298 14.53 0.02 -12.79
CA LEU A 298 14.21 -1.31 -13.32
C LEU A 298 14.11 -2.35 -12.21
N ARG A 299 15.06 -2.34 -11.26
CA ARG A 299 15.04 -3.25 -10.11
C ARG A 299 13.81 -3.04 -9.23
N SER A 300 13.41 -1.79 -8.98
CA SER A 300 12.21 -1.48 -8.21
C SER A 300 10.92 -1.93 -8.91
N ILE A 301 10.86 -1.78 -10.25
CA ILE A 301 9.73 -2.18 -11.09
C ILE A 301 9.58 -3.71 -11.16
N SER A 302 10.69 -4.45 -11.10
CA SER A 302 10.74 -5.88 -11.43
C SER A 302 10.40 -6.83 -10.29
N VAL A 303 10.11 -6.34 -9.09
CA VAL A 303 9.64 -7.21 -7.97
C VAL A 303 8.27 -7.79 -8.28
N ASP A 304 7.91 -8.96 -7.75
CA ASP A 304 6.64 -9.63 -8.08
C ASP A 304 5.44 -8.82 -7.56
N SER A 305 5.62 -8.20 -6.39
CA SER A 305 4.58 -7.41 -5.76
C SER A 305 4.37 -6.04 -6.42
N TRP A 306 3.28 -5.92 -7.17
CA TRP A 306 2.88 -4.68 -7.85
C TRP A 306 2.27 -3.60 -6.93
N GLY A 307 1.89 -3.96 -5.70
CA GLY A 307 1.23 -3.03 -4.77
C GLY A 307 2.17 -2.11 -4.00
N PHE A 308 3.49 -2.34 -4.05
CA PHE A 308 4.43 -1.53 -3.27
C PHE A 308 4.56 -0.11 -3.81
N PHE A 309 4.41 0.87 -2.92
CA PHE A 309 4.55 2.30 -3.21
C PHE A 309 5.76 2.62 -4.08
N ALA A 310 6.95 2.15 -3.67
CA ALA A 310 8.19 2.36 -4.40
C ALA A 310 8.12 1.88 -5.86
N ARG A 311 7.51 0.71 -6.11
CA ARG A 311 7.29 0.21 -7.47
C ARG A 311 6.32 1.10 -8.24
N ILE A 312 5.21 1.54 -7.63
CA ILE A 312 4.25 2.45 -8.29
C ILE A 312 4.94 3.73 -8.75
N GLN A 313 5.76 4.33 -7.88
CA GLN A 313 6.48 5.56 -8.19
C GLN A 313 7.61 5.33 -9.21
N ALA A 314 8.30 4.19 -9.15
CA ALA A 314 9.33 3.83 -10.13
C ALA A 314 8.74 3.63 -11.53
N GLU A 315 7.54 3.03 -11.64
CA GLU A 315 6.82 2.93 -12.92
C GLU A 315 6.53 4.32 -13.51
N ALA A 316 6.09 5.28 -12.69
CA ALA A 316 5.81 6.65 -13.12
C ALA A 316 7.09 7.38 -13.54
N ASP A 317 8.15 7.30 -12.72
CA ASP A 317 9.45 7.89 -13.03
C ASP A 317 10.07 7.31 -14.30
N TRP A 318 9.91 6.01 -14.57
CA TRP A 318 10.38 5.41 -15.82
C TRP A 318 9.71 6.04 -17.04
N LEU A 319 8.38 6.21 -17.02
CA LEU A 319 7.66 6.82 -18.14
C LEU A 319 8.07 8.28 -18.39
N LEU A 320 8.42 9.02 -17.34
CA LEU A 320 8.89 10.40 -17.47
C LEU A 320 10.32 10.47 -18.01
N LEU A 321 11.23 9.69 -17.44
CA LEU A 321 12.66 9.80 -17.71
C LEU A 321 13.08 9.02 -18.98
N PHE A 322 12.39 7.92 -19.29
CA PHE A 322 12.71 7.02 -20.40
C PHE A 322 11.47 6.66 -21.25
N PRO A 323 10.74 7.66 -21.79
CA PRO A 323 9.43 7.46 -22.44
C PRO A 323 9.45 6.51 -23.66
N ASN A 324 10.63 6.30 -24.25
CA ASN A 324 10.81 5.45 -25.44
C ASN A 324 11.43 4.08 -25.13
N GLU A 325 11.68 3.78 -23.86
CA GLU A 325 12.31 2.52 -23.43
C GLU A 325 11.31 1.60 -22.74
N ARG A 326 11.45 0.29 -23.00
CA ARG A 326 10.68 -0.74 -22.30
C ARG A 326 11.55 -1.35 -21.20
N PRO A 327 11.06 -1.42 -19.95
CA PRO A 327 11.76 -2.02 -18.81
C PRO A 327 11.59 -3.54 -18.73
#